data_AF-A0A355BXG3-F1
#
_entry.id   AF-A0A355BXG3-F1
#
_cell.length_a   1.000
_cell.length_b   1.000
_cell.length_c   1.000
_cell.angle_alpha   90.00
_cell.angle_beta   90.00
_cell.angle_gamma   90.00
#
_symmetry.space_group_name_H-M   'P 1'
#
loop_
_entity.id
_entity.type
_entity.pdbx_description
1 polymer ?
#
loop_
_entity_poly.entity_id
_entity_poly.type
_entity_poly.pdbx_seq_one_letter_code
_entity_poly.pdbx_strand_id
1 'polypeptide(L)'
;MPRRDFLRRVKNNFDGFSGAVRLCFPAGAMRDSIVMKAPWVALALAALAAVRPALAQPAPPPGAPPIDPAESERPAEEPAVHQDGAGRLTAFARRTREEKGCAAAAPAFRVVAAMGEGNDAAQHELAECLLEMQGATPTETALFREEARFWLTRAAYAGNARAQRRLVLDMAAPANAMHDPKAALQWALVYEKNPTADLYGYKELPKTLVPGLRAALAPEAVAEAEAFAARFTPLALAKYEAPTAEKGKRPKGVRGEARRRPGIAGAF
;
A
#
# COMPACT_ATOMS: atom_id res chain seq x y z
N MET A 1 19.79 2.52 -52.35
CA MET A 1 18.96 1.43 -51.80
C MET A 1 17.88 2.04 -50.92
N PRO A 2 16.61 2.14 -51.37
CA PRO A 2 15.62 2.96 -50.69
C PRO A 2 14.65 2.17 -49.80
N ARG A 3 14.52 2.66 -48.57
CA ARG A 3 13.57 2.27 -47.51
C ARG A 3 12.12 2.65 -47.88
N ARG A 4 11.43 1.87 -48.72
CA ARG A 4 9.99 2.10 -48.99
C ARG A 4 9.06 0.89 -48.87
N ASP A 5 9.57 -0.31 -48.62
CA ASP A 5 8.73 -1.53 -48.69
C ASP A 5 8.22 -2.09 -47.35
N PHE A 6 8.56 -1.50 -46.20
CA PHE A 6 8.17 -2.08 -44.91
C PHE A 6 6.78 -1.67 -44.41
N LEU A 7 6.19 -0.59 -44.93
CA LEU A 7 4.90 -0.06 -44.43
C LEU A 7 3.65 -0.58 -45.16
N ARG A 8 3.79 -1.52 -46.11
CA ARG A 8 2.66 -2.06 -46.88
C ARG A 8 2.19 -3.45 -46.44
N ARG A 9 2.81 -4.07 -45.42
CA ARG A 9 2.50 -5.44 -44.97
C ARG A 9 1.67 -5.54 -43.67
N VAL A 10 1.29 -4.43 -43.04
CA VAL A 10 0.50 -4.45 -41.79
C VAL A 10 -0.99 -4.11 -42.02
N LYS A 11 -1.41 -3.81 -43.25
CA LYS A 11 -2.76 -3.29 -43.54
C LYS A 11 -3.82 -4.32 -43.97
N ASN A 12 -3.50 -5.62 -44.03
CA ASN A 12 -4.38 -6.64 -44.62
C ASN A 12 -4.81 -7.77 -43.66
N ASN A 13 -5.09 -7.51 -42.38
CA ASN A 13 -5.53 -8.57 -41.47
C ASN A 13 -6.73 -8.20 -40.58
N PHE A 14 -7.57 -7.26 -41.02
CA PHE A 14 -8.71 -6.78 -40.21
C PHE A 14 -10.02 -6.65 -41.00
N ASP A 15 -10.28 -7.59 -41.91
CA ASP A 15 -11.59 -7.73 -42.56
C ASP A 15 -12.05 -9.19 -42.42
N GLY A 16 -12.81 -9.48 -41.37
CA GLY A 16 -13.30 -10.85 -41.19
C GLY A 16 -14.00 -11.18 -39.87
N PHE A 17 -14.73 -10.27 -39.23
CA PHE A 17 -15.67 -10.65 -38.17
C PHE A 17 -16.86 -9.69 -38.13
N SER A 18 -17.68 -9.73 -39.18
CA SER A 18 -19.02 -9.14 -39.19
C SER A 18 -20.02 -10.21 -38.75
N GLY A 19 -20.07 -10.45 -37.43
CA GLY A 19 -21.05 -11.31 -36.78
C GLY A 19 -22.08 -10.45 -36.07
N ALA A 20 -23.23 -10.22 -36.70
CA ALA A 20 -24.34 -9.49 -36.11
C ALA A 20 -24.97 -10.30 -34.96
N VAL A 21 -24.55 -10.00 -33.72
CA VAL A 21 -25.25 -10.48 -32.51
C VAL A 21 -26.42 -9.53 -32.23
N ARG A 22 -27.62 -9.93 -32.62
CA ARG A 22 -28.87 -9.33 -32.15
C ARG A 22 -29.04 -9.67 -30.66
N LEU A 23 -28.75 -8.72 -29.78
CA LEU A 23 -29.15 -8.77 -28.38
C LEU A 23 -30.60 -8.28 -28.27
N CYS A 24 -31.53 -9.22 -28.10
CA CYS A 24 -32.86 -8.93 -27.60
C CYS A 24 -32.75 -8.56 -26.11
N PHE A 25 -32.88 -7.28 -25.78
CA PHE A 25 -33.12 -6.83 -24.41
C PHE A 25 -34.62 -6.89 -24.12
N PRO A 26 -35.08 -7.65 -23.11
CA PRO A 26 -36.44 -7.47 -22.61
C PRO A 26 -36.52 -6.18 -21.82
N ALA A 27 -37.39 -5.27 -22.29
CA ALA A 27 -37.92 -4.18 -21.51
C ALA A 27 -38.80 -4.76 -20.39
N GLY A 28 -38.48 -4.44 -19.13
CA GLY A 28 -39.22 -4.98 -18.00
C GLY A 28 -39.00 -4.21 -16.70
N ALA A 29 -40.02 -3.42 -16.35
CA ALA A 29 -40.45 -3.09 -14.99
C ALA A 29 -39.58 -2.12 -14.14
N MET A 30 -40.01 -0.86 -14.18
CA MET A 30 -40.19 -0.04 -12.97
C MET A 30 -40.72 -0.88 -11.81
N ARG A 31 -40.16 -0.71 -10.59
CA ARG A 31 -40.94 -0.51 -9.36
C ARG A 31 -40.07 -0.10 -8.17
N ASP A 32 -40.54 0.96 -7.54
CA ASP A 32 -40.63 1.23 -6.11
C ASP A 32 -39.35 1.57 -5.32
N SER A 33 -39.12 2.88 -5.28
CA SER A 33 -38.40 3.61 -4.24
C SER A 33 -38.94 3.26 -2.84
N ILE A 34 -38.19 2.46 -2.10
CA ILE A 34 -38.40 2.28 -0.65
C ILE A 34 -37.59 3.35 0.09
N VAL A 35 -38.29 4.38 0.55
CA VAL A 35 -37.80 5.38 1.50
C VAL A 35 -37.73 4.75 2.90
N MET A 36 -36.56 4.25 3.30
CA MET A 36 -36.31 3.87 4.69
C MET A 36 -35.86 5.09 5.49
N LYS A 37 -36.77 5.59 6.34
CA LYS A 37 -36.46 6.53 7.42
C LYS A 37 -35.79 5.74 8.55
N ALA A 38 -34.51 6.00 8.82
CA ALA A 38 -33.81 5.46 9.98
C ALA A 38 -34.06 6.36 11.21
N PRO A 39 -34.46 5.80 12.37
CA PRO A 39 -34.58 6.55 13.62
C PRO A 39 -33.20 6.73 14.27
N TRP A 40 -32.95 7.96 14.71
CA TRP A 40 -31.79 8.37 15.48
C TRP A 40 -31.89 7.80 16.90
N VAL A 41 -30.96 6.91 17.28
CA VAL A 41 -30.75 6.52 18.67
C VAL A 41 -29.49 7.20 19.18
N ALA A 42 -29.69 8.19 20.06
CA ALA A 42 -28.62 8.84 20.80
C ALA A 42 -28.04 7.87 21.82
N LEU A 43 -26.73 7.60 21.73
CA LEU A 43 -25.99 6.84 22.74
C LEU A 43 -25.26 7.83 23.66
N ALA A 44 -25.62 7.79 24.94
CA ALA A 44 -25.00 8.57 26.00
C ALA A 44 -23.59 8.05 26.33
N LEU A 45 -22.63 8.97 26.42
CA LEU A 45 -21.27 8.76 26.91
C LEU A 45 -21.27 8.64 28.43
N ALA A 46 -20.85 7.48 28.96
CA ALA A 46 -20.48 7.33 30.36
C ALA A 46 -18.94 7.35 30.46
N ALA A 47 -18.39 8.45 30.99
CA ALA A 47 -16.98 8.59 31.31
C ALA A 47 -16.71 7.92 32.67
N LEU A 48 -16.03 6.77 32.67
CA LEU A 48 -15.45 6.18 33.87
C LEU A 48 -14.01 6.67 34.03
N ALA A 49 -13.78 7.49 35.05
CA ALA A 49 -12.46 7.89 35.50
C ALA A 49 -11.78 6.70 36.21
N ALA A 50 -10.67 6.21 35.65
CA ALA A 50 -9.84 5.20 36.27
C ALA A 50 -8.84 5.86 37.23
N VAL A 51 -9.10 5.75 38.53
CA VAL A 51 -8.12 6.02 39.60
C VAL A 51 -7.07 4.91 39.56
N ARG A 52 -5.81 5.25 39.26
CA ARG A 52 -4.69 4.32 39.41
C ARG A 52 -4.17 4.36 40.85
N PRO A 53 -4.06 3.22 41.55
CA PRO A 53 -3.36 3.18 42.83
C PRO A 53 -1.85 3.29 42.58
N ALA A 54 -1.20 4.17 43.33
CA ALA A 54 0.25 4.25 43.40
C ALA A 54 0.78 2.99 44.10
N LEU A 55 1.42 2.10 43.35
CA LEU A 55 2.15 0.98 43.95
C LEU A 55 3.43 1.51 44.58
N ALA A 56 3.51 1.38 45.90
CA ALA A 56 4.71 1.63 46.69
C ALA A 56 5.85 0.71 46.23
N GLN A 57 7.00 1.30 45.89
CA GLN A 57 8.21 0.53 45.63
C GLN A 57 8.71 -0.08 46.94
N PRO A 58 9.04 -1.39 46.97
CA PRO A 58 9.63 -2.01 48.14
C PRO A 58 11.01 -1.41 48.41
N ALA A 59 11.26 -1.09 49.69
CA ALA A 59 12.55 -0.63 50.14
C ALA A 59 13.64 -1.68 49.86
N PRO A 60 14.84 -1.27 49.42
CA PRO A 60 15.93 -2.20 49.16
C PRO A 60 16.38 -2.89 50.47
N PRO A 61 16.84 -4.15 50.39
CA PRO A 61 17.25 -4.91 51.55
C PRO A 61 18.49 -4.31 52.24
N PRO A 62 18.56 -4.33 53.58
CA PRO A 62 19.71 -3.86 54.33
C PRO A 62 20.91 -4.81 54.12
N GLY A 63 22.00 -4.28 53.57
CA GLY A 63 23.24 -5.04 53.32
C GLY A 63 23.79 -4.96 51.90
N ALA A 64 23.19 -4.16 51.01
CA ALA A 64 23.80 -3.87 49.71
C ALA A 64 25.13 -3.10 49.91
N PRO A 65 26.22 -3.49 49.23
CA PRO A 65 27.48 -2.77 49.29
C PRO A 65 27.30 -1.31 48.81
N PRO A 66 28.08 -0.35 49.33
CA PRO A 66 28.04 1.03 48.87
C PRO A 66 28.31 1.06 47.37
N ILE A 67 27.35 1.59 46.61
CA ILE A 67 27.51 1.86 45.18
C ILE A 67 28.45 3.07 45.09
N ASP A 68 29.66 2.85 44.60
CA ASP A 68 30.64 3.91 44.33
C ASP A 68 30.06 4.91 43.32
N PRO A 69 29.88 6.20 43.68
CA PRO A 69 29.36 7.21 42.78
C PRO A 69 30.51 7.78 41.94
N ALA A 70 31.18 6.94 41.14
CA ALA A 70 32.31 7.41 40.33
C ALA A 70 32.66 6.47 39.16
N GLU A 71 31.67 6.03 38.40
CA GLU A 71 31.94 5.68 37.01
C GLU A 71 30.85 6.29 36.14
N SER A 72 31.11 7.54 35.78
CA SER A 72 30.71 8.18 34.52
C SER A 72 29.57 7.44 33.82
N GLU A 73 28.35 7.94 34.06
CA GLU A 73 27.32 8.01 33.02
C GLU A 73 27.97 8.62 31.77
N ARG A 74 28.68 7.80 30.98
CA ARG A 74 28.62 7.98 29.55
C ARG A 74 27.14 7.77 29.28
N PRO A 75 26.40 8.80 28.82
CA PRO A 75 25.07 8.52 28.30
C PRO A 75 25.28 7.34 27.36
N ALA A 76 24.61 6.21 27.65
CA ALA A 76 24.51 5.14 26.69
C ALA A 76 24.18 5.86 25.39
N GLU A 77 25.10 5.81 24.43
CA GLU A 77 24.96 6.51 23.17
C GLU A 77 23.63 6.01 22.63
N GLU A 78 22.58 6.83 22.80
CA GLU A 78 21.24 6.48 22.36
C GLU A 78 21.46 6.08 20.91
N PRO A 79 21.14 4.83 20.51
CA PRO A 79 21.53 4.31 19.22
C PRO A 79 21.11 5.37 18.24
N ALA A 80 22.09 6.04 17.61
CA ALA A 80 21.86 7.29 16.93
C ALA A 80 20.66 7.02 16.02
N VAL A 81 19.51 7.58 16.41
CA VAL A 81 18.30 7.42 15.63
C VAL A 81 18.61 8.28 14.44
N HIS A 82 19.28 7.68 13.45
CA HIS A 82 19.20 8.10 12.08
C HIS A 82 17.70 8.12 11.86
N GLN A 83 17.11 9.30 12.06
CA GLN A 83 15.72 9.58 11.79
C GLN A 83 15.62 9.49 10.28
N ASP A 84 15.55 8.23 9.83
CA ASP A 84 15.48 7.77 8.47
C ASP A 84 14.45 8.64 7.78
N GLY A 85 14.85 9.28 6.69
CA GLY A 85 13.95 10.15 5.92
C GLY A 85 12.62 9.46 5.64
N ALA A 86 12.63 8.13 5.51
CA ALA A 86 11.46 7.26 5.40
C ALA A 86 10.37 7.52 6.47
N GLY A 87 10.72 7.55 7.76
CA GLY A 87 9.74 7.69 8.83
C GLY A 87 9.04 9.06 8.81
N ARG A 88 9.83 10.13 8.63
CA ARG A 88 9.30 11.50 8.51
C ARG A 88 8.46 11.68 7.25
N LEU A 89 8.90 11.14 6.11
CA LEU A 89 8.15 11.19 4.86
C LEU A 89 6.86 10.37 4.95
N THR A 90 6.86 9.23 5.63
CA THR A 90 5.64 8.44 5.87
C THR A 90 4.64 9.21 6.71
N ALA A 91 5.10 9.82 7.81
CA ALA A 91 4.23 10.64 8.66
C ALA A 91 3.66 11.84 7.89
N PHE A 92 4.47 12.50 7.07
CA PHE A 92 4.03 13.56 6.17
C PHE A 92 3.00 13.08 5.15
N ALA A 93 3.22 11.93 4.52
CA ALA A 93 2.30 11.34 3.55
C ALA A 93 0.95 11.00 4.19
N ARG A 94 0.94 10.40 5.38
CA ARG A 94 -0.28 10.09 6.15
C ARG A 94 -1.06 11.35 6.51
N ARG A 95 -0.38 12.36 7.07
CA ARG A 95 -1.01 13.65 7.37
C ARG A 95 -1.59 14.30 6.12
N THR A 96 -0.85 14.27 5.00
CA THR A 96 -1.32 14.81 3.72
C THR A 96 -2.55 14.06 3.22
N ARG A 97 -2.60 12.74 3.39
CA ARG A 97 -3.78 11.92 3.04
C ARG A 97 -4.99 12.33 3.86
N GLU A 98 -4.83 12.51 5.16
CA GLU A 98 -5.90 12.93 6.06
C GLU A 98 -6.41 14.34 5.74
N GLU A 99 -5.51 15.29 5.46
CA GLU A 99 -5.87 16.69 5.21
C GLU A 99 -6.37 16.96 3.78
N LYS A 100 -5.79 16.28 2.79
CA LYS A 100 -5.91 16.64 1.36
C LYS A 100 -6.29 15.46 0.46
N GLY A 101 -6.45 14.26 1.01
CA GLY A 101 -6.83 13.06 0.28
C GLY A 101 -5.68 12.35 -0.44
N CYS A 102 -6.01 11.22 -1.05
CA CYS A 102 -5.04 10.26 -1.61
C CYS A 102 -4.23 10.83 -2.77
N ALA A 103 -4.83 11.65 -3.65
CA ALA A 103 -4.12 12.23 -4.79
C ALA A 103 -2.94 13.13 -4.36
N ALA A 104 -3.10 13.88 -3.27
CA ALA A 104 -2.05 14.74 -2.72
C ALA A 104 -0.97 13.95 -1.99
N ALA A 105 -1.32 12.84 -1.36
CA ALA A 105 -0.39 12.01 -0.57
C ALA A 105 0.44 11.03 -1.42
N ALA A 106 -0.12 10.55 -2.54
CA ALA A 106 0.47 9.50 -3.37
C ALA A 106 1.93 9.81 -3.80
N PRO A 107 2.32 11.04 -4.19
CA PRO A 107 3.72 11.34 -4.51
C PRO A 107 4.70 11.07 -3.36
N ALA A 108 4.34 11.43 -2.12
CA ALA A 108 5.18 11.18 -0.96
C ALA A 108 5.25 9.68 -0.63
N PHE A 109 4.12 8.97 -0.72
CA PHE A 109 4.09 7.52 -0.57
C PHE A 109 4.93 6.80 -1.63
N ARG A 110 4.93 7.24 -2.90
CA ARG A 110 5.80 6.68 -3.96
C ARG A 110 7.28 6.77 -3.61
N VAL A 111 7.72 7.89 -3.03
CA VAL A 111 9.12 8.07 -2.61
C VAL A 111 9.49 7.06 -1.52
N VAL A 112 8.66 6.93 -0.48
CA VAL A 112 8.95 6.00 0.63
C VAL A 112 8.83 4.54 0.19
N ALA A 113 7.79 4.19 -0.57
CA ALA A 113 7.58 2.83 -1.07
C ALA A 113 8.76 2.34 -1.91
N ALA A 114 9.42 3.24 -2.65
CA ALA A 114 10.60 2.96 -3.44
C ALA A 114 11.89 2.76 -2.62
N MET A 115 11.92 3.10 -1.32
CA MET A 115 13.10 2.89 -0.46
C MET A 115 13.37 1.42 -0.12
N GLY A 116 12.47 0.51 -0.49
CA GLY A 116 12.72 -0.93 -0.44
C GLY A 116 12.41 -1.54 0.94
N GLU A 117 13.38 -2.28 1.49
CA GLU A 117 13.26 -2.98 2.77
C GLU A 117 12.68 -2.11 3.89
N GLY A 118 11.81 -2.69 4.74
CA GLY A 118 11.21 -2.01 5.90
C GLY A 118 10.14 -0.96 5.56
N ASN A 119 9.79 -0.78 4.28
CA ASN A 119 8.81 0.21 3.83
C ASN A 119 7.54 -0.44 3.22
N ASP A 120 7.26 -1.70 3.55
CA ASP A 120 6.09 -2.47 3.12
C ASP A 120 4.76 -1.83 3.59
N ALA A 121 4.76 -1.19 4.76
CA ALA A 121 3.61 -0.40 5.22
C ALA A 121 3.30 0.78 4.28
N ALA A 122 4.33 1.49 3.80
CA ALA A 122 4.16 2.59 2.84
C ALA A 122 3.75 2.07 1.45
N GLN A 123 4.25 0.90 1.04
CA GLN A 123 3.82 0.23 -0.19
C GLN A 123 2.32 -0.13 -0.14
N HIS A 124 1.86 -0.68 0.98
CA HIS A 124 0.43 -0.95 1.19
C HIS A 124 -0.41 0.33 1.17
N GLU A 125 0.02 1.38 1.90
CA GLU A 125 -0.71 2.65 1.96
C GLU A 125 -0.76 3.38 0.61
N LEU A 126 0.32 3.30 -0.18
CA LEU A 126 0.33 3.76 -1.56
C LEU A 126 -0.71 3.03 -2.40
N ALA A 127 -0.76 1.70 -2.31
CA ALA A 127 -1.72 0.90 -3.07
C ALA A 127 -3.17 1.28 -2.71
N GLU A 128 -3.48 1.44 -1.42
CA GLU A 128 -4.80 1.91 -0.99
C GLU A 128 -5.14 3.29 -1.56
N CYS A 129 -4.19 4.24 -1.52
CA CYS A 129 -4.39 5.55 -2.15
C CYS A 129 -4.68 5.43 -3.64
N LEU A 130 -3.94 4.60 -4.36
CA LEU A 130 -4.12 4.40 -5.79
C LEU A 130 -5.46 3.75 -6.14
N LEU A 131 -5.95 2.79 -5.32
CA LEU A 131 -7.28 2.21 -5.46
C LEU A 131 -8.41 3.21 -5.19
N GLU A 132 -8.17 4.20 -4.34
CA GLU A 132 -9.13 5.25 -4.00
C GLU A 132 -9.17 6.36 -5.07
N MET A 133 -8.05 6.66 -5.72
CA MET A 133 -7.95 7.73 -6.72
C MET A 133 -8.72 7.45 -8.02
N GLN A 134 -9.24 8.51 -8.64
CA GLN A 134 -9.80 8.53 -9.99
C GLN A 134 -8.92 9.43 -10.86
N GLY A 135 -8.56 8.94 -12.05
CA GLY A 135 -7.88 9.72 -13.06
C GLY A 135 -8.84 10.65 -13.81
N ALA A 136 -8.29 11.58 -14.59
CA ALA A 136 -9.08 12.44 -15.48
C ALA A 136 -9.75 11.63 -16.60
N THR A 137 -9.23 10.44 -16.90
CA THR A 137 -9.79 9.51 -17.87
C THR A 137 -9.94 8.10 -17.28
N PRO A 138 -10.79 7.24 -17.87
CA PRO A 138 -10.87 5.82 -17.50
C PRO A 138 -9.51 5.11 -17.62
N THR A 139 -8.73 5.45 -18.64
CA THR A 139 -7.39 4.89 -18.87
C THR A 139 -6.44 5.23 -17.72
N GLU A 140 -6.42 6.48 -17.28
CA GLU A 140 -5.58 6.90 -16.16
C GLU A 140 -6.01 6.22 -14.85
N THR A 141 -7.32 6.06 -14.65
CA THR A 141 -7.85 5.30 -13.51
C THR A 141 -7.38 3.84 -13.54
N ALA A 142 -7.41 3.21 -14.72
CA ALA A 142 -6.91 1.84 -14.90
C ALA A 142 -5.41 1.72 -14.58
N LEU A 143 -4.59 2.70 -15.00
CA LEU A 143 -3.16 2.75 -14.65
C LEU A 143 -2.95 2.83 -13.13
N PHE A 144 -3.75 3.60 -12.40
CA PHE A 144 -3.68 3.59 -10.94
C PHE A 144 -4.03 2.22 -10.33
N ARG A 145 -5.01 1.48 -10.90
CA ARG A 145 -5.34 0.13 -10.42
C ARG A 145 -4.23 -0.88 -10.70
N GLU A 146 -3.56 -0.79 -11.83
CA GLU A 146 -2.38 -1.62 -12.14
C GLU A 146 -1.20 -1.31 -11.20
N GLU A 147 -0.91 -0.02 -10.99
CA GLU A 147 0.14 0.40 -10.05
C GLU A 147 -0.21 -0.04 -8.61
N ALA A 148 -1.47 0.07 -8.20
CA ALA A 148 -1.93 -0.39 -6.89
C ALA A 148 -1.70 -1.89 -6.73
N ARG A 149 -2.10 -2.70 -7.73
CA ARG A 149 -1.88 -4.15 -7.73
C ARG A 149 -0.40 -4.47 -7.54
N PHE A 150 0.48 -3.76 -8.24
CA PHE A 150 1.92 -3.94 -8.11
C PHE A 150 2.40 -3.69 -6.67
N TRP A 151 2.11 -2.53 -6.09
CA TRP A 151 2.59 -2.19 -4.75
C TRP A 151 1.97 -3.05 -3.65
N LEU A 152 0.68 -3.38 -3.79
CA LEU A 152 -0.02 -4.27 -2.87
C LEU A 152 0.58 -5.67 -2.88
N THR A 153 0.86 -6.21 -4.08
CA THR A 153 1.53 -7.51 -4.23
C THR A 153 2.90 -7.50 -3.58
N ARG A 154 3.69 -6.43 -3.78
CA ARG A 154 5.02 -6.32 -3.15
C ARG A 154 4.94 -6.28 -1.63
N ALA A 155 4.05 -5.47 -1.06
CA ALA A 155 3.86 -5.40 0.38
C ALA A 155 3.44 -6.77 0.95
N ALA A 156 2.56 -7.50 0.26
CA ALA A 156 2.11 -8.83 0.67
C ALA A 156 3.26 -9.86 0.67
N TYR A 157 4.10 -9.84 -0.36
CA TYR A 157 5.32 -10.67 -0.41
C TYR A 157 6.31 -10.31 0.69
N ALA A 158 6.42 -9.04 1.07
CA ALA A 158 7.24 -8.62 2.21
C ALA A 158 6.68 -9.04 3.58
N GLY A 159 5.54 -9.74 3.62
CA GLY A 159 4.93 -10.22 4.86
C GLY A 159 3.91 -9.26 5.48
N ASN A 160 3.55 -8.17 4.80
CA ASN A 160 2.58 -7.22 5.31
C ASN A 160 1.17 -7.84 5.39
N ALA A 161 0.67 -8.10 6.60
CA ALA A 161 -0.64 -8.73 6.79
C ALA A 161 -1.81 -7.92 6.20
N ARG A 162 -1.76 -6.57 6.25
CA ARG A 162 -2.81 -5.73 5.64
C ARG A 162 -2.86 -5.91 4.13
N ALA A 163 -1.70 -5.93 3.49
CA ALA A 163 -1.61 -6.11 2.06
C ALA A 163 -2.08 -7.51 1.64
N GLN A 164 -1.68 -8.55 2.37
CA GLN A 164 -2.15 -9.92 2.13
C GLN A 164 -3.67 -10.00 2.24
N ARG A 165 -4.25 -9.48 3.32
CA ARG A 165 -5.71 -9.43 3.50
C ARG A 165 -6.41 -8.69 2.37
N ARG A 166 -5.86 -7.55 1.97
CA ARG A 166 -6.45 -6.73 0.91
C ARG A 166 -6.45 -7.48 -0.43
N LEU A 167 -5.34 -8.13 -0.79
CA LEU A 167 -5.28 -8.98 -2.00
C LEU A 167 -6.32 -10.08 -1.98
N VAL A 168 -6.48 -10.77 -0.85
CA VAL A 168 -7.47 -11.83 -0.70
C VAL A 168 -8.88 -11.32 -1.02
N LEU A 169 -9.26 -10.17 -0.45
CA LEU A 169 -10.61 -9.61 -0.67
C LEU A 169 -10.81 -9.12 -2.11
N ASP A 170 -9.82 -8.45 -2.70
CA ASP A 170 -9.92 -7.95 -4.07
C ASP A 170 -9.92 -9.12 -5.09
N MET A 171 -9.11 -10.16 -4.88
CA MET A 171 -9.04 -11.33 -5.77
C MET A 171 -10.24 -12.27 -5.61
N ALA A 172 -10.84 -12.35 -4.42
CA ALA A 172 -12.02 -13.19 -4.20
C ALA A 172 -13.31 -12.58 -4.80
N ALA A 173 -13.36 -11.26 -5.00
CA ALA A 173 -14.55 -10.56 -5.47
C ALA A 173 -14.73 -10.69 -7.00
N PRO A 174 -15.79 -11.35 -7.51
CA PRO A 174 -15.97 -11.58 -8.95
C PRO A 174 -16.11 -10.32 -9.81
N ALA A 175 -16.57 -9.23 -9.20
CA ALA A 175 -16.74 -7.94 -9.88
C ALA A 175 -15.44 -7.11 -9.95
N ASN A 176 -14.37 -7.55 -9.30
CA ASN A 176 -13.11 -6.82 -9.26
C ASN A 176 -12.24 -7.20 -10.47
N ALA A 177 -11.54 -6.23 -11.07
CA ALA A 177 -10.58 -6.48 -12.15
C ALA A 177 -9.41 -7.39 -11.72
N MET A 178 -9.16 -7.49 -10.41
CA MET A 178 -8.17 -8.39 -9.82
C MET A 178 -8.71 -9.79 -9.53
N HIS A 179 -9.94 -10.12 -9.92
CA HIS A 179 -10.57 -11.40 -9.59
C HIS A 179 -9.71 -12.58 -10.05
N ASP A 180 -9.27 -13.38 -9.08
CA ASP A 180 -8.51 -14.61 -9.25
C ASP A 180 -8.75 -15.49 -8.01
N PRO A 181 -9.74 -16.39 -8.03
CA PRO A 181 -10.11 -17.16 -6.84
C PRO A 181 -8.99 -18.11 -6.37
N LYS A 182 -8.12 -18.57 -7.28
CA LYS A 182 -6.97 -19.40 -6.93
C LYS A 182 -5.91 -18.59 -6.19
N ALA A 183 -5.55 -17.42 -6.72
CA ALA A 183 -4.63 -16.52 -6.03
C ALA A 183 -5.22 -15.98 -4.71
N ALA A 184 -6.53 -15.77 -4.65
CA ALA A 184 -7.22 -15.42 -3.40
C ALA A 184 -7.02 -16.51 -2.34
N LEU A 185 -7.19 -17.79 -2.70
CA LEU A 185 -6.97 -18.90 -1.77
C LEU A 185 -5.50 -19.00 -1.34
N GLN A 186 -4.56 -18.82 -2.26
CA GLN A 186 -3.12 -18.77 -1.95
C GLN A 186 -2.81 -17.74 -0.86
N TRP A 187 -3.24 -16.50 -1.05
CA TRP A 187 -2.98 -15.43 -0.10
C TRP A 187 -3.80 -15.57 1.19
N ALA A 188 -4.98 -16.18 1.15
CA ALA A 188 -5.79 -16.40 2.35
C ALA A 188 -5.08 -17.35 3.31
N LEU A 189 -4.52 -18.45 2.78
CA LEU A 189 -3.77 -19.43 3.57
C LEU A 189 -2.44 -18.86 4.10
N VAL A 190 -1.82 -17.93 3.36
CA VAL A 190 -0.64 -17.20 3.85
C VAL A 190 -1.02 -16.23 4.98
N TYR A 191 -2.12 -15.49 4.82
CA TYR A 191 -2.61 -14.54 5.81
C TYR A 191 -2.98 -15.22 7.14
N GLU A 192 -3.68 -16.36 7.09
CA GLU A 192 -4.07 -17.13 8.29
C GLU A 192 -2.86 -17.60 9.12
N LYS A 193 -1.70 -17.76 8.50
CA LYS A 193 -0.45 -18.16 9.17
C LYS A 193 0.45 -16.97 9.52
N ASN A 194 0.07 -15.75 9.14
CA ASN A 194 0.90 -14.58 9.35
C ASN A 194 0.83 -14.14 10.83
N PRO A 195 1.95 -14.18 11.59
CA PRO A 195 1.94 -13.83 13.00
C PRO A 195 1.60 -12.35 13.26
N THR A 196 1.69 -11.51 12.24
CA THR A 196 1.35 -10.07 12.33
C THR A 196 -0.11 -9.76 12.02
N ALA A 197 -0.90 -10.75 11.61
CA ALA A 197 -2.33 -10.56 11.32
C ALA A 197 -3.10 -10.08 12.57
N ASP A 198 -2.75 -10.59 13.75
CA ASP A 198 -3.44 -10.27 15.00
C ASP A 198 -2.90 -9.00 15.68
N LEU A 199 -1.63 -8.65 15.43
CA LEU A 199 -0.90 -7.62 16.19
C LEU A 199 -1.55 -6.23 16.17
N TYR A 200 -2.27 -5.90 15.10
CA TYR A 200 -2.82 -4.57 14.88
C TYR A 200 -4.35 -4.56 14.85
N GLY A 201 -4.99 -5.61 15.39
CA GLY A 201 -6.45 -5.74 15.40
C GLY A 201 -7.04 -5.79 14.00
N TYR A 202 -6.31 -6.36 13.03
CA TYR A 202 -6.85 -6.52 11.69
C TYR A 202 -8.00 -7.52 11.72
N LYS A 203 -9.05 -7.21 10.95
CA LYS A 203 -10.23 -8.07 10.89
C LYS A 203 -9.82 -9.42 10.31
N GLU A 204 -10.29 -10.49 10.93
CA GLU A 204 -10.22 -11.82 10.32
C GLU A 204 -10.79 -11.79 8.89
N LEU A 205 -10.35 -12.74 8.07
CA LEU A 205 -11.05 -13.02 6.83
C LEU A 205 -12.46 -13.53 7.17
N PRO A 206 -13.47 -13.29 6.31
CA PRO A 206 -14.78 -13.88 6.51
C PRO A 206 -14.64 -15.40 6.68
N LYS A 207 -15.22 -15.97 7.74
CA LYS A 207 -15.06 -17.40 8.08
C LYS A 207 -15.51 -18.36 6.97
N THR A 208 -16.38 -17.89 6.09
CA THR A 208 -16.89 -18.62 4.92
C THR A 208 -16.00 -18.52 3.68
N LEU A 209 -15.01 -17.61 3.67
CA LEU A 209 -14.22 -17.31 2.49
C LEU A 209 -13.36 -18.49 2.06
N VAL A 210 -12.52 -19.02 2.95
CA VAL A 210 -11.63 -20.15 2.62
C VAL A 210 -12.42 -21.42 2.28
N PRO A 211 -13.44 -21.84 3.05
CA PRO A 211 -14.31 -22.95 2.65
C PRO A 211 -15.00 -22.72 1.30
N GLY A 212 -15.49 -21.51 1.04
CA GLY A 212 -16.14 -21.14 -0.21
C GLY A 212 -15.19 -21.23 -1.41
N LEU A 213 -13.96 -20.72 -1.27
CA LEU A 213 -12.93 -20.81 -2.32
C LEU A 213 -12.53 -22.26 -2.58
N ARG A 214 -12.36 -23.09 -1.53
CA ARG A 214 -12.05 -24.52 -1.69
C ARG A 214 -13.16 -25.29 -2.41
N ALA A 215 -14.42 -24.97 -2.13
CA ALA A 215 -15.56 -25.59 -2.79
C ALA A 215 -15.72 -25.16 -4.26
N ALA A 216 -15.32 -23.92 -4.59
CA ALA A 216 -15.46 -23.36 -5.94
C ALA A 216 -14.30 -23.72 -6.89
N LEU A 217 -13.16 -24.18 -6.37
CA LEU A 217 -11.96 -24.49 -7.15
C LEU A 217 -11.83 -25.99 -7.42
N ALA A 218 -11.17 -26.33 -8.52
CA ALA A 218 -10.78 -27.70 -8.80
C ALA A 218 -9.78 -28.21 -7.73
N PRO A 219 -9.79 -29.51 -7.37
CA PRO A 219 -8.89 -30.07 -6.35
C PRO A 219 -7.41 -29.77 -6.61
N GLU A 220 -6.99 -29.75 -7.88
CA GLU A 220 -5.61 -29.44 -8.28
C GLU A 220 -5.25 -27.99 -7.94
N ALA A 221 -6.17 -27.05 -8.20
CA ALA A 221 -5.97 -25.64 -7.88
C ALA A 221 -5.90 -25.41 -6.36
N VAL A 222 -6.69 -26.15 -5.58
CA VAL A 222 -6.62 -26.14 -4.11
C VAL A 222 -5.25 -26.66 -3.63
N ALA A 223 -4.80 -27.80 -4.16
CA ALA A 223 -3.51 -28.38 -3.79
C ALA A 223 -2.33 -27.45 -4.13
N GLU A 224 -2.37 -26.80 -5.29
CA GLU A 224 -1.37 -25.80 -5.67
C GLU A 224 -1.37 -24.57 -4.74
N ALA A 225 -2.55 -24.14 -4.28
CA ALA A 225 -2.68 -23.02 -3.35
C ALA A 225 -2.11 -23.36 -1.96
N GLU A 226 -2.38 -24.56 -1.47
CA GLU A 226 -1.81 -25.08 -0.22
C GLU A 226 -0.30 -25.24 -0.31
N ALA A 227 0.20 -25.80 -1.41
CA ALA A 227 1.64 -25.93 -1.66
C ALA A 227 2.33 -24.56 -1.72
N PHE A 228 1.71 -23.56 -2.35
CA PHE A 228 2.20 -22.18 -2.33
C PHE A 228 2.28 -21.63 -0.90
N ALA A 229 1.21 -21.74 -0.12
CA ALA A 229 1.18 -21.22 1.24
C ALA A 229 2.14 -21.95 2.19
N ALA A 230 2.37 -23.25 1.98
CA ALA A 230 3.32 -24.04 2.77
C ALA A 230 4.78 -23.65 2.52
N ARG A 231 5.13 -23.26 1.29
CA ARG A 231 6.49 -22.82 0.91
C ARG A 231 6.70 -21.32 1.00
N PHE A 232 5.67 -20.56 1.37
CA PHE A 232 5.76 -19.11 1.37
C PHE A 232 6.74 -18.63 2.44
N THR A 233 7.73 -17.87 2.01
CA THR A 233 8.66 -17.15 2.87
C THR A 233 8.61 -15.67 2.49
N PRO A 234 8.49 -14.74 3.45
CA PRO A 234 8.51 -13.32 3.14
C PRO A 234 9.76 -12.94 2.34
N LEU A 235 9.55 -12.18 1.27
CA LEU A 235 10.59 -11.66 0.41
C LEU A 235 10.75 -10.16 0.67
N ALA A 236 11.81 -9.80 1.39
CA ALA A 236 12.22 -8.41 1.55
C ALA A 236 12.90 -7.91 0.27
N LEU A 237 12.70 -6.63 -0.04
CA LEU A 237 13.44 -5.97 -1.12
C LEU A 237 14.84 -5.62 -0.66
N ALA A 238 15.74 -5.40 -1.62
CA ALA A 238 17.00 -4.74 -1.30
C ALA A 238 16.70 -3.38 -0.66
N LYS A 239 17.40 -3.07 0.44
CA LYS A 239 17.41 -1.74 1.03
C LYS A 239 17.94 -0.74 0.02
N TYR A 240 17.28 0.40 -0.11
CA TYR A 240 17.81 1.50 -0.91
C TYR A 240 19.05 2.09 -0.24
N GLU A 241 20.17 2.05 -0.94
CA GLU A 241 21.40 2.74 -0.55
C GLU A 241 21.55 4.00 -1.40
N ALA A 242 21.44 5.15 -0.74
CA ALA A 242 21.67 6.41 -1.42
C ALA A 242 23.12 6.46 -1.90
N PRO A 243 23.40 6.93 -3.13
CA PRO A 243 24.77 7.12 -3.58
C PRO A 243 25.48 8.06 -2.60
N THR A 244 26.62 7.61 -2.07
CA THR A 244 27.44 8.45 -1.21
C THR A 244 27.88 9.66 -2.03
N ALA A 245 27.50 10.86 -1.58
CA ALA A 245 27.96 12.07 -2.22
C ALA A 245 29.49 12.12 -2.06
N GLU A 246 30.24 11.87 -3.14
CA GLU A 246 31.68 12.07 -3.14
C GLU A 246 31.96 13.53 -2.76
N LYS A 247 32.43 13.73 -1.53
CA LYS A 247 32.94 15.01 -1.03
C LYS A 247 34.23 15.34 -1.81
N GLY A 248 34.14 15.76 -3.07
CA GLY A 248 35.38 15.93 -3.85
C GLY A 248 35.31 16.71 -5.16
N LYS A 249 34.21 16.68 -5.91
CA LYS A 249 34.14 17.42 -7.18
C LYS A 249 32.81 18.15 -7.27
N ARG A 250 32.71 19.29 -6.59
CA ARG A 250 31.81 20.33 -7.11
C ARG A 250 32.28 20.59 -8.55
N PRO A 251 31.46 20.33 -9.59
CA PRO A 251 31.82 20.75 -10.93
C PRO A 251 32.13 22.24 -10.82
N LYS A 252 33.37 22.63 -11.15
CA LYS A 252 33.76 24.05 -11.25
C LYS A 252 32.70 24.66 -12.14
N GLY A 253 31.79 25.43 -11.53
CA GLY A 253 30.68 26.00 -12.25
C GLY A 253 31.23 26.68 -13.48
N VAL A 254 30.75 26.29 -14.65
CA VAL A 254 30.75 27.20 -15.79
C VAL A 254 30.05 28.42 -15.24
N ARG A 255 30.83 29.47 -14.95
CA ARG A 255 30.38 30.73 -14.38
C ARG A 255 29.41 31.27 -15.41
N GLY A 256 28.13 30.93 -15.23
CA GLY A 256 27.06 31.29 -16.13
C GLY A 256 27.10 32.78 -16.25
N GLU A 257 27.54 33.23 -17.42
CA GLU A 257 27.52 34.61 -17.84
C GLU A 257 26.14 35.15 -17.50
N ALA A 258 26.10 36.13 -16.60
CA ALA A 258 24.88 36.73 -16.13
C ALA A 258 24.16 37.32 -17.33
N ARG A 259 23.27 36.54 -17.95
CA ARG A 259 22.29 37.06 -18.91
C ARG A 259 21.44 38.04 -18.14
N ARG A 260 21.83 39.32 -18.23
CA ARG A 260 21.02 40.47 -17.85
C ARG A 260 19.63 40.23 -18.45
N ARG A 261 18.63 39.99 -17.62
CA ARG A 261 17.24 40.03 -18.05
C ARG A 261 17.03 41.44 -18.65
N PRO A 262 16.66 41.56 -19.94
CA PRO A 262 16.25 42.85 -20.46
C PRO A 262 15.05 43.30 -19.64
N GLY A 263 15.14 44.50 -19.06
CA GLY A 263 14.05 45.11 -18.32
C GLY A 263 12.82 45.19 -19.21
N ILE A 264 11.72 44.61 -18.74
CA ILE A 264 10.39 44.88 -19.29
C ILE A 264 10.09 46.32 -18.86
N ALA A 265 10.48 47.27 -19.71
CA ALA A 265 9.99 48.63 -19.64
C ALA A 265 8.49 48.60 -19.97
N GLY A 266 7.70 49.26 -19.13
CA GLY A 266 6.26 49.22 -19.18
C GLY A 266 5.68 49.77 -20.49
N ALA A 267 4.48 49.30 -20.79
CA ALA A 267 3.48 50.06 -21.49
C ALA A 267 2.22 50.01 -20.63
N PHE A 268 1.84 51.19 -20.14
CA PHE A 268 0.51 51.52 -19.68
C PHE A 268 -0.50 51.39 -20.83
#